data_AF-A0A918LAN8-F1
#
_entry.id   AF-A0A918LAN8-F1
#
_cell.length_a   1.000
_cell.length_b   1.000
_cell.length_c   1.000
_cell.angle_alpha   90.00
_cell.angle_beta   90.00
_cell.angle_gamma   90.00
#
_symmetry.space_group_name_H-M   'P 1'
#
loop_
_entity.id
_entity.type
_entity.pdbx_description
1 polymer ?
#
loop_
_entity_poly.entity_id
_entity_poly.type
_entity_poly.pdbx_seq_one_letter_code
_entity_poly.pdbx_strand_id
1 'polypeptide(L)'
;MSGYEVVLDQLTAAGDAAVGAGDQAGRVDLAEAVADVPSALPGARSAAAIGQVAGLWSGQVAAWRDAARALGEQMREAARAYADSDADAERDLRVPASRLGPL
;
A
#
# COMPACT_ATOMS: atom_id res chain seq x y z
N MET A 1 -24.77 7.02 -7.25
CA MET A 1 -23.38 6.62 -7.54
C MET A 1 -22.96 7.26 -8.84
N SER A 2 -22.15 8.30 -8.77
CA SER A 2 -21.53 8.88 -9.96
C SER A 2 -20.35 8.02 -10.39
N GLY A 3 -19.93 8.10 -11.66
CA GLY A 3 -18.71 7.40 -12.12
C GLY A 3 -17.44 7.82 -11.36
N TYR A 4 -17.51 8.92 -10.62
CA TYR A 4 -16.42 9.45 -9.79
C TYR A 4 -16.28 8.73 -8.45
N GLU A 5 -17.38 8.45 -7.73
CA GLU A 5 -17.36 7.61 -6.53
C GLU A 5 -16.74 6.23 -6.83
N VAL A 6 -17.03 5.69 -8.03
CA VAL A 6 -16.45 4.42 -8.49
C VAL A 6 -14.93 4.49 -8.64
N VAL A 7 -14.37 5.62 -9.08
CA VAL A 7 -12.91 5.77 -9.22
C VAL A 7 -12.22 5.88 -7.85
N LEU A 8 -12.85 6.57 -6.89
CA LEU A 8 -12.33 6.67 -5.51
C LEU A 8 -12.34 5.29 -4.80
N ASP A 9 -13.41 4.52 -4.98
CA ASP A 9 -13.52 3.16 -4.45
C ASP A 9 -12.46 2.24 -5.08
N GLN A 10 -12.22 2.36 -6.39
CA GLN A 10 -11.18 1.59 -7.08
C GLN A 10 -9.77 1.94 -6.59
N LEU A 11 -9.47 3.21 -6.36
CA LEU A 11 -8.18 3.64 -5.79
C LEU A 11 -7.97 3.06 -4.38
N THR A 12 -9.02 3.11 -3.56
CA THR A 12 -8.98 2.57 -2.20
C THR A 12 -8.75 1.06 -2.22
N ALA A 13 -9.51 0.34 -3.06
CA ALA A 13 -9.37 -1.11 -3.22
C ALA A 13 -7.98 -1.52 -3.74
N ALA A 14 -7.40 -0.74 -4.66
CA ALA A 14 -6.05 -0.98 -5.15
C ALA A 14 -4.98 -0.77 -4.06
N GLY A 15 -5.12 0.26 -3.23
CA GLY A 15 -4.26 0.49 -2.08
C GLY A 15 -4.34 -0.65 -1.05
N ASP A 16 -5.55 -1.12 -0.75
CA ASP A 16 -5.76 -2.26 0.16
C ASP A 16 -5.16 -3.56 -0.39
N ALA A 17 -5.31 -3.80 -1.69
CA ALA A 17 -4.71 -4.97 -2.35
C ALA A 17 -3.17 -4.91 -2.30
N ALA A 18 -2.56 -3.74 -2.49
CA ALA A 18 -1.12 -3.56 -2.38
C ALA A 18 -0.61 -3.86 -0.96
N VAL A 19 -1.28 -3.34 0.06
CA VAL A 19 -0.98 -3.64 1.48
C VAL A 19 -1.11 -5.14 1.75
N GLY A 20 -2.20 -5.76 1.29
CA GLY A 20 -2.43 -7.19 1.43
C GLY A 20 -1.33 -8.04 0.78
N ALA A 21 -0.86 -7.68 -0.41
CA ALA A 21 0.23 -8.37 -1.09
C ALA A 21 1.55 -8.26 -0.31
N GLY A 22 1.90 -7.07 0.18
CA GLY A 22 3.06 -6.88 1.04
C GLY A 22 2.97 -7.72 2.32
N ASP A 23 1.80 -7.75 2.95
CA ASP A 23 1.59 -8.54 4.16
C ASP A 23 1.68 -10.05 3.93
N GLN A 24 1.16 -10.55 2.81
CA GLN A 24 1.30 -11.95 2.44
C GLN A 24 2.76 -12.31 2.15
N ALA A 25 3.50 -11.45 1.46
CA ALA A 25 4.92 -11.66 1.21
C ALA A 25 5.74 -11.67 2.50
N GLY A 26 5.37 -10.81 3.44
CA GLY A 26 5.92 -10.77 4.80
C GLY A 26 5.70 -12.02 5.64
N ARG A 27 4.82 -12.94 5.23
CA ARG A 27 4.64 -14.24 5.90
C ARG A 27 5.62 -15.29 5.38
N VAL A 28 6.31 -15.03 4.27
CA VAL A 28 7.34 -15.93 3.73
C VAL A 28 8.65 -15.64 4.45
N ASP A 29 8.83 -16.25 5.61
CA ASP A 29 10.07 -16.15 6.39
C ASP A 29 11.12 -17.15 5.89
N LEU A 30 11.88 -16.75 4.86
CA LEU A 30 13.01 -17.55 4.39
C LEU A 30 14.14 -17.64 5.42
N ALA A 31 14.23 -16.72 6.38
CA ALA A 31 15.26 -16.77 7.41
C ALA A 31 14.94 -17.88 8.43
N GLU A 32 13.67 -18.00 8.83
CA GLU A 32 13.17 -19.13 9.63
C GLU A 32 13.38 -20.46 8.89
N ALA A 33 13.00 -20.53 7.61
CA ALA A 33 13.08 -21.75 6.81
C ALA A 33 14.51 -22.31 6.66
N VAL A 34 15.53 -21.46 6.80
CA VAL A 34 16.94 -21.84 6.65
C VAL A 34 17.75 -21.73 7.95
N ALA A 35 17.10 -21.46 9.08
CA ALA A 35 17.76 -21.22 10.36
C ALA A 35 18.65 -22.40 10.81
N ASP A 36 18.24 -23.63 10.52
CA ASP A 36 18.95 -24.85 10.93
C ASP A 36 20.04 -25.29 9.93
N VAL A 37 20.09 -24.68 8.74
CA VAL A 37 21.02 -25.09 7.68
C VAL A 37 22.49 -24.86 8.07
N PRO A 38 22.88 -23.74 8.70
CA PRO A 38 24.25 -23.54 9.15
C PRO A 38 24.73 -24.57 10.18
N SER A 39 23.85 -25.00 11.09
CA SER A 39 24.17 -26.06 12.07
C SER A 39 24.29 -27.43 11.42
N ALA A 40 23.57 -27.69 10.33
CA ALA A 40 23.69 -28.92 9.55
C ALA A 40 24.95 -28.95 8.66
N LEU A 41 25.53 -27.79 8.34
CA LEU A 41 26.68 -27.65 7.43
C LEU A 41 27.83 -26.83 8.05
N PRO A 42 28.42 -27.27 9.19
CA PRO A 42 29.47 -26.54 9.88
C PRO A 42 30.72 -26.41 9.00
N GLY A 43 31.21 -25.18 8.83
CA GLY A 43 32.41 -24.87 8.04
C GLY A 43 32.19 -24.83 6.53
N ALA A 44 30.98 -25.11 6.04
CA ALA A 44 30.68 -25.02 4.61
C ALA A 44 30.51 -23.56 4.18
N ARG A 45 31.15 -23.16 3.06
CA ARG A 45 30.96 -21.84 2.45
C ARG A 45 29.49 -21.54 2.13
N SER A 46 28.69 -22.57 1.86
CA SER A 46 27.25 -22.47 1.60
C SER A 46 26.44 -22.02 2.83
N ALA A 47 26.86 -22.37 4.06
CA ALA A 47 26.18 -21.93 5.28
C ALA A 47 26.20 -20.41 5.43
N ALA A 48 27.34 -19.77 5.16
CA ALA A 48 27.48 -18.32 5.21
C ALA A 48 26.72 -17.60 4.07
N ALA A 49 26.61 -18.23 2.90
CA ALA A 49 25.85 -17.69 1.78
C ALA A 49 24.34 -17.72 2.05
N ILE A 50 23.85 -18.78 2.70
CA ILE A 50 22.43 -18.95 3.04
C ILE A 50 21.97 -17.87 4.03
N GLY A 51 22.75 -17.58 5.07
CA GLY A 51 22.44 -16.49 6.01
C GLY A 51 22.38 -15.12 5.33
N GLN A 52 23.26 -14.85 4.36
CA GLN A 52 23.21 -13.60 3.57
C GLN A 52 21.97 -13.51 2.70
N VAL A 53 21.60 -14.59 2.01
CA VAL A 53 20.38 -14.63 1.17
C VAL A 53 19.13 -14.45 2.02
N ALA A 54 19.05 -15.10 3.18
CA ALA A 54 17.96 -14.93 4.14
C ALA A 54 17.84 -13.48 4.61
N GLY A 55 18.96 -12.85 4.99
CA GLY A 55 19.01 -11.44 5.39
C GLY A 55 18.55 -10.51 4.27
N LEU A 56 19.06 -10.70 3.04
CA LEU A 56 18.66 -9.90 1.87
C LEU A 56 17.18 -10.04 1.56
N TRP A 57 16.63 -11.25 1.64
CA TRP A 57 15.20 -11.48 1.44
C TRP A 57 14.36 -10.74 2.47
N SER A 58 14.69 -10.92 3.76
CA SER A 58 13.94 -10.27 4.84
C SER A 58 13.93 -8.75 4.68
N GLY A 59 15.07 -8.15 4.31
CA GLY A 59 15.19 -6.72 4.02
C GLY A 59 14.35 -6.27 2.81
N GLN A 60 14.36 -7.03 1.70
CA GLN A 60 13.55 -6.71 0.53
C GLN A 60 12.05 -6.79 0.81
N VAL A 61 11.61 -7.81 1.54
CA VAL A 61 10.20 -7.99 1.90
C VAL A 61 9.74 -6.88 2.85
N ALA A 62 10.56 -6.49 3.83
CA ALA A 62 10.27 -5.34 4.69
C ALA A 62 10.14 -4.04 3.89
N ALA A 63 11.12 -3.74 3.04
CA ALA A 63 11.08 -2.55 2.19
C ALA A 63 9.86 -2.51 1.27
N TRP A 64 9.48 -3.66 0.69
CA TRP A 64 8.29 -3.75 -0.14
C TRP A 64 7.00 -3.52 0.65
N ARG A 65 6.88 -4.09 1.86
CA ARG A 65 5.74 -3.83 2.77
C ARG A 65 5.57 -2.35 3.07
N ASP A 66 6.67 -1.68 3.40
CA ASP A 66 6.64 -0.24 3.72
C ASP A 66 6.26 0.59 2.49
N ALA A 67 6.82 0.27 1.31
CA ALA A 67 6.44 0.93 0.07
C ALA A 67 4.97 0.72 -0.30
N ALA A 68 4.43 -0.49 -0.10
CA ALA A 68 3.03 -0.80 -0.36
C ALA A 68 2.09 -0.04 0.59
N ARG A 69 2.44 0.09 1.88
CA ARG A 69 1.69 0.91 2.84
C ARG A 69 1.71 2.39 2.47
N ALA A 70 2.88 2.93 2.17
CA ALA A 70 3.01 4.32 1.76
C ALA A 70 2.19 4.63 0.49
N LEU A 71 2.17 3.71 -0.48
CA LEU A 71 1.36 3.85 -1.69
C LEU A 71 -0.14 3.84 -1.37
N GLY A 72 -0.60 2.91 -0.53
CA GLY A 72 -1.99 2.84 -0.10
C GLY A 72 -2.45 4.09 0.67
N GLU A 73 -1.59 4.65 1.52
CA GLU A 73 -1.85 5.91 2.23
C GLU A 73 -1.96 7.09 1.25
N GLN A 74 -1.04 7.22 0.30
CA GLN A 74 -1.09 8.27 -0.73
C GLN A 74 -2.35 8.18 -1.59
N MET A 75 -2.79 6.97 -1.96
CA MET A 75 -4.04 6.79 -2.71
C MET A 75 -5.27 7.22 -1.91
N ARG A 76 -5.32 6.91 -0.60
CA ARG A 76 -6.41 7.34 0.28
C ARG A 76 -6.40 8.85 0.52
N GLU A 77 -5.21 9.44 0.67
CA GLU A 77 -5.07 10.89 0.82
C GLU A 77 -5.52 11.63 -0.44
N ALA A 78 -5.08 11.15 -1.62
CA ALA A 78 -5.57 11.68 -2.90
C ALA A 78 -7.09 11.57 -3.00
N ALA A 79 -7.67 10.42 -2.65
CA ALA A 79 -9.12 10.24 -2.68
C ALA A 79 -9.87 11.23 -1.78
N ARG A 80 -9.37 11.50 -0.57
CA ARG A 80 -9.94 12.49 0.36
C ARG A 80 -9.83 13.91 -0.17
N ALA A 81 -8.63 14.30 -0.63
CA ALA A 81 -8.40 15.63 -1.18
C ALA A 81 -9.31 15.93 -2.38
N TYR A 82 -9.54 14.91 -3.22
CA TYR A 82 -10.48 15.02 -4.33
C TYR A 82 -11.93 15.15 -3.85
N ALA A 83 -12.38 14.35 -2.88
CA ALA A 83 -13.75 14.41 -2.36
C ALA A 83 -14.06 15.75 -1.67
N ASP A 84 -13.11 16.28 -0.89
CA ASP A 84 -13.24 17.56 -0.21
C ASP A 84 -13.31 18.72 -1.22
N SER A 85 -12.49 18.68 -2.27
CA SER A 85 -12.54 19.68 -3.35
C SER A 85 -13.89 19.69 -4.07
N ASP A 86 -14.53 18.54 -4.24
CA ASP A 86 -15.83 18.45 -4.90
C ASP A 86 -16.96 18.96 -3.99
N ALA A 87 -16.91 18.63 -2.70
CA ALA A 87 -17.85 19.16 -1.70
C ALA A 87 -17.77 20.69 -1.59
N ASP A 88 -16.56 21.24 -1.65
CA ASP A 88 -16.34 22.68 -1.69
C ASP A 88 -16.89 23.31 -2.97
N ALA A 89 -16.69 22.67 -4.14
CA ALA A 89 -17.25 23.12 -5.41
C ALA A 89 -18.79 23.06 -5.44
N GLU A 90 -19.40 22.00 -4.89
CA GLU A 90 -20.86 21.89 -4.81
C GLU A 90 -21.46 22.96 -3.88
N ARG A 91 -20.81 23.23 -2.74
CA ARG A 91 -21.19 24.32 -1.83
C ARG A 91 -21.06 25.67 -2.53
N ASP A 92 -19.96 25.91 -3.23
CA ASP A 92 -19.70 27.10 -4.02
C ASP A 92 -20.57 27.22 -5.26
N LEU A 93 -21.28 26.18 -5.70
CA LEU A 93 -22.31 26.24 -6.76
C LEU A 93 -23.71 26.47 -6.18
N ARG A 94 -24.01 25.91 -4.99
CA ARG A 94 -25.26 26.17 -4.26
C ARG A 94 -25.37 27.62 -3.77
N VAL A 95 -24.28 28.23 -3.32
CA VAL A 95 -24.26 29.63 -2.87
C VAL A 95 -24.59 30.64 -4.00
N PRO A 96 -24.03 30.56 -5.22
CA PRO A 96 -24.37 31.43 -6.34
C PRO A 96 -25.75 31.19 -6.93
N ALA A 97 -26.28 29.95 -6.94
CA ALA A 97 -27.62 29.67 -7.44
C ALA A 97 -28.70 30.45 -6.66
N SER A 98 -28.47 30.72 -5.37
CA SER A 98 -29.37 31.53 -4.54
C SER A 98 -29.36 33.05 -4.84
N ARG A 99 -28.45 33.54 -5.69
CA ARG A 99 -28.40 34.95 -6.15
C ARG A 99 -29.02 35.19 -7.52
N LEU A 100 -29.37 34.13 -8.25
CA LEU A 100 -30.14 34.22 -9.49
C LEU A 100 -31.62 34.05 -9.12
N GLY A 101 -32.31 35.18 -8.87
CA GLY A 101 -33.75 35.20 -8.61
C GLY A 101 -34.56 34.57 -9.76
N PRO A 102 -35.86 34.25 -9.53
CA PRO A 102 -36.70 33.61 -10.54
C PRO A 102 -36.78 34.48 -11.79
N LEU A 103 -36.58 33.87 -12.96
CA LEU A 103 -36.78 34.48 -14.27
C LEU A 103 -38.26 34.86 -14.49
#